data_AF-A0A837IFS8-F1
#
_entry.id   AF-A0A837IFS8-F1
#
_cell.length_a   1.000
_cell.length_b   1.000
_cell.length_c   1.000
_cell.angle_alpha   90.00
_cell.angle_beta   90.00
_cell.angle_gamma   90.00
#
_symmetry.space_group_name_H-M   'P 1'
#
loop_
_entity.id
_entity.type
_entity.pdbx_description
1 polymer ?
#
loop_
_entity_poly.entity_id
_entity_poly.type
_entity_poly.pdbx_seq_one_letter_code
_entity_poly.pdbx_strand_id
1 'polypeptide(L)'
;MKTAEKEKGQGVVEYAIILFFVCVVVIALLMISYGPRARFNAAIDSGEIVLVGNEIRLGGVGHPLHSDIESSEVVGFWLEELSLDDNNHPRKFFVTGCVNLFLPGQKSVVFAATPVTAEVAELIDVQVPLQPGGYIQVCVPDELREVPVFLWTK
;
A
#
# COMPACT_ATOMS: atom_id res chain seq x y z
N MET A 1 -46.73 40.16 30.73
CA MET A 1 -45.59 40.76 30.01
C MET A 1 -44.68 39.61 29.59
N LYS A 2 -44.72 39.17 28.32
CA LYS A 2 -43.88 38.06 27.83
C LYS A 2 -42.60 38.68 27.29
N THR A 3 -41.47 38.34 27.91
CA THR A 3 -40.13 38.73 27.48
C THR A 3 -39.85 38.08 26.13
N ALA A 4 -39.56 38.89 25.11
CA ALA A 4 -39.09 38.40 23.82
C ALA A 4 -37.67 37.83 24.02
N GLU A 5 -37.52 36.52 23.83
CA GLU A 5 -36.21 35.89 23.73
C GLU A 5 -35.46 36.53 22.55
N LYS A 6 -34.36 37.22 22.83
CA LYS A 6 -33.41 37.63 21.79
C LYS A 6 -32.80 36.37 21.23
N GLU A 7 -33.16 36.01 20.01
CA GLU A 7 -32.40 35.06 19.21
C GLU A 7 -30.93 35.52 19.21
N LYS A 8 -30.08 34.71 19.81
CA LYS A 8 -28.65 34.95 19.91
C LYS A 8 -28.06 34.64 18.53
N GLY A 9 -28.17 35.62 17.64
CA GLY A 9 -27.70 35.51 16.27
C GLY A 9 -26.24 35.07 16.25
N GLN A 10 -25.98 34.04 15.45
CA GLN A 10 -24.69 33.38 15.35
C GLN A 10 -23.62 34.41 14.95
N GLY A 11 -22.59 34.59 15.78
CA GLY A 11 -21.59 35.64 15.61
C GLY A 11 -20.65 35.34 14.44
N VAL A 12 -20.04 36.38 13.85
CA VAL A 12 -19.05 36.25 12.75
C VAL A 12 -17.93 35.25 13.10
N VAL A 13 -17.57 35.17 14.38
CA VAL A 13 -16.58 34.21 14.91
C VAL A 13 -17.07 32.77 14.80
N GLU A 14 -18.35 32.50 15.08
CA GLU A 14 -18.93 31.16 14.96
C GLU A 14 -19.01 30.73 13.49
N TYR A 15 -19.34 31.65 12.58
CA TYR A 15 -19.26 31.38 11.14
C TYR A 15 -17.83 31.08 10.68
N ALA A 16 -16.84 31.83 11.15
CA ALA A 16 -15.44 31.59 10.82
C ALA A 16 -14.94 30.22 11.31
N ILE A 17 -15.35 29.81 12.52
CA ILE A 17 -15.03 28.49 13.08
C ILE A 17 -15.68 27.38 12.24
N ILE A 18 -16.97 27.52 11.89
CA ILE A 18 -17.66 26.53 11.05
C ILE A 18 -16.98 26.42 9.68
N LEU A 19 -16.64 27.55 9.07
CA LEU A 19 -16.00 27.58 7.75
C LEU A 19 -14.60 26.93 7.79
N PHE A 20 -13.85 27.12 8.87
CA PHE A 20 -12.59 26.41 9.11
C PHE A 20 -12.79 24.90 9.19
N PHE A 21 -13.76 24.42 9.98
CA PHE A 21 -14.06 22.99 10.07
C PHE A 21 -14.49 22.41 8.72
N VAL A 22 -15.32 23.13 7.96
CA VAL A 22 -15.70 22.73 6.60
C VAL A 22 -14.47 22.64 5.69
N CYS A 23 -13.56 23.61 5.72
CA CYS A 23 -12.31 23.56 4.96
C CYS A 23 -11.43 22.36 5.34
N VAL A 24 -11.28 22.07 6.64
CA VAL A 24 -10.52 20.89 7.11
C VAL A 24 -11.15 19.61 6.60
N VAL A 25 -12.48 19.48 6.67
CA VAL A 25 -13.20 18.31 6.15
C VAL A 25 -13.03 18.18 4.65
N VAL A 26 -13.14 19.27 3.89
CA VAL A 26 -12.96 19.26 2.43
C VAL A 26 -11.54 18.85 2.05
N ILE A 27 -10.52 19.40 2.72
CA ILE A 27 -9.12 19.02 2.48
C ILE A 27 -8.89 17.54 2.82
N ALA A 28 -9.44 17.06 3.94
CA ALA A 28 -9.36 15.65 4.32
C ALA A 28 -10.01 14.75 3.27
N LEU A 29 -11.21 15.10 2.78
CA LEU A 29 -11.90 14.35 1.73
C LEU A 29 -11.13 14.36 0.41
N LEU A 30 -10.52 15.50 0.02
CA LEU A 30 -9.66 15.59 -1.16
C LEU A 30 -8.40 14.73 -1.03
N MET A 31 -7.76 14.72 0.15
CA MET A 31 -6.59 13.87 0.41
C MET A 31 -6.93 12.37 0.36
N ILE A 32 -8.13 11.99 0.83
CA ILE A 32 -8.61 10.59 0.77
C ILE A 32 -8.92 10.19 -0.67
N SER A 33 -9.56 11.06 -1.45
CA SER A 33 -10.02 10.75 -2.82
C SER A 33 -8.94 10.90 -3.89
N TYR A 34 -7.99 11.83 -3.74
CA TYR A 34 -6.92 12.09 -4.71
C TYR A 34 -5.52 11.72 -4.21
N GLY A 35 -5.43 11.04 -3.07
CA GLY A 35 -4.17 10.57 -2.52
C GLY A 35 -3.42 9.61 -3.46
N PRO A 36 -2.11 9.44 -3.28
CA PRO A 36 -1.28 8.57 -4.12
C PRO A 36 -1.84 7.15 -4.29
N ARG A 37 -2.45 6.59 -3.23
CA ARG A 37 -3.11 5.27 -3.26
C ARG A 37 -4.28 5.21 -4.23
N ALA A 38 -5.18 6.19 -4.18
CA ALA A 38 -6.36 6.21 -5.05
C ALA A 38 -5.96 6.36 -6.52
N ARG A 39 -4.93 7.17 -6.80
CA ARG A 39 -4.39 7.34 -8.16
C ARG A 39 -3.74 6.07 -8.68
N PHE A 40 -2.91 5.41 -7.87
CA PHE A 40 -2.29 4.15 -8.25
C PHE A 40 -3.31 3.05 -8.50
N ASN A 41 -4.30 2.90 -7.61
CA ASN A 41 -5.37 1.93 -7.81
C ASN A 41 -6.15 2.22 -9.10
N ALA A 42 -6.50 3.48 -9.38
CA ALA A 42 -7.15 3.86 -10.63
C ALA A 42 -6.27 3.58 -11.87
N ALA A 43 -4.95 3.77 -11.79
CA ALA A 43 -4.00 3.48 -12.87
C ALA A 43 -3.86 1.97 -13.12
N ILE A 44 -3.88 1.14 -12.07
CA ILE A 44 -3.92 -0.33 -12.18
C ILE A 44 -5.26 -0.79 -12.76
N ASP A 45 -6.39 -0.29 -12.25
CA ASP A 45 -7.74 -0.68 -12.67
C ASP A 45 -8.05 -0.28 -14.12
N SER A 46 -7.50 0.86 -14.57
CA SER A 46 -7.59 1.31 -15.96
C SER A 46 -6.62 0.58 -16.91
N GLY A 47 -5.67 -0.18 -16.37
CA GLY A 47 -4.62 -0.86 -17.14
C GLY A 47 -3.51 0.06 -17.65
N GLU A 48 -3.43 1.30 -17.15
CA GLU A 48 -2.32 2.22 -17.41
C GLU A 48 -1.00 1.66 -16.84
N ILE A 49 -1.06 1.05 -15.65
CA ILE A 49 0.07 0.33 -15.04
C ILE A 49 -0.22 -1.17 -15.13
N VAL A 50 0.70 -1.92 -15.74
CA VAL A 50 0.63 -3.39 -15.79
C VAL A 50 1.82 -3.97 -15.05
N LEU A 51 1.59 -4.41 -13.81
CA LEU A 51 2.60 -5.10 -13.02
C LEU A 51 2.44 -6.61 -13.16
N VAL A 52 3.40 -7.24 -13.84
CA VAL A 52 3.49 -8.70 -13.95
C VAL A 52 4.47 -9.19 -12.89
N GLY A 53 4.05 -10.17 -12.10
CA GLY A 53 4.87 -10.77 -11.04
C GLY A 53 4.96 -12.28 -11.20
N ASN A 54 5.97 -12.85 -10.57
CA ASN A 54 6.09 -14.29 -10.45
C ASN A 54 5.05 -14.83 -9.45
N GLU A 55 4.33 -15.89 -9.82
CA GLU A 55 3.33 -16.53 -8.98
C GLU A 55 4.00 -17.52 -8.02
N ILE A 56 3.84 -17.31 -6.71
CA ILE A 56 4.37 -18.18 -5.66
C ILE A 56 3.21 -18.69 -4.82
N ARG A 57 3.04 -20.02 -4.81
CA ARG A 57 1.96 -20.70 -4.09
C ARG A 57 2.36 -21.04 -2.66
N LEU A 58 1.37 -21.37 -1.83
CA LEU A 58 1.60 -21.84 -0.45
C LEU A 58 2.65 -22.95 -0.39
N GLY A 59 3.57 -22.83 0.57
CA GLY A 59 4.70 -23.75 0.75
C GLY A 59 5.83 -23.58 -0.27
N GLY A 60 5.68 -22.68 -1.24
CA GLY A 60 6.66 -22.40 -2.27
C GLY A 60 7.74 -21.42 -1.81
N VAL A 61 8.88 -21.51 -2.50
CA VAL A 61 9.91 -20.47 -2.53
C VAL A 61 10.03 -20.04 -3.98
N GLY A 62 10.13 -18.74 -4.20
CA GLY A 62 10.33 -18.19 -5.53
C GLY A 62 11.03 -16.84 -5.48
N HIS A 63 11.42 -16.37 -6.66
CA HIS A 63 12.09 -15.09 -6.84
C HIS A 63 11.12 -14.09 -7.47
N PRO A 64 11.21 -12.80 -7.12
CA PRO A 64 10.42 -11.77 -7.78
C PRO A 64 10.79 -11.67 -9.26
N LEU A 65 9.81 -11.34 -10.10
CA LEU A 65 10.05 -11.04 -11.51
C LEU A 65 10.60 -9.61 -11.65
N HIS A 66 11.61 -9.42 -12.50
CA HIS A 66 12.03 -8.09 -12.90
C HIS A 66 10.89 -7.35 -13.63
N SER A 67 10.67 -6.07 -13.29
CA SER A 67 9.69 -5.20 -13.92
C SER A 67 10.31 -3.83 -14.23
N ASP A 68 9.99 -3.27 -15.38
CA ASP A 68 10.42 -1.92 -15.78
C ASP A 68 9.64 -0.78 -15.09
N ILE A 69 8.73 -1.10 -14.17
CA ILE A 69 7.94 -0.09 -13.44
C ILE A 69 8.84 0.72 -12.51
N GLU A 70 8.69 2.04 -12.55
CA GLU A 70 9.44 2.89 -11.63
C GLU A 70 8.97 2.67 -10.19
N SER A 71 9.90 2.54 -9.25
CA SER A 71 9.58 2.39 -7.83
C SER A 71 8.69 3.53 -7.30
N SER A 72 8.81 4.73 -7.85
CA SER A 72 7.96 5.90 -7.57
C SER A 72 6.48 5.68 -7.88
N GLU A 73 6.17 4.85 -8.87
CA GLU A 73 4.82 4.62 -9.35
C GLU A 73 4.04 3.67 -8.42
N VAL A 74 4.74 2.74 -7.76
CA VAL A 74 4.11 1.83 -6.78
C VAL A 74 4.07 2.50 -5.41
N VAL A 75 2.87 2.56 -4.82
CA VAL A 75 2.61 3.23 -3.55
C VAL A 75 3.47 2.62 -2.46
N GLY A 76 4.40 3.42 -1.94
CA GLY A 76 5.15 3.13 -0.73
C GLY A 76 4.36 3.63 0.48
N PHE A 77 4.07 2.75 1.43
CA PHE A 77 3.48 3.15 2.70
C PHE A 77 4.59 3.35 3.73
N TRP A 78 4.67 4.57 4.27
CA TRP A 78 5.56 4.94 5.36
C TRP A 78 5.04 4.52 6.74
N LEU A 79 3.81 4.02 6.84
CA LEU A 79 3.14 3.70 8.09
C LEU A 79 2.63 2.24 8.09
N GLU A 80 3.40 1.40 8.79
CA GLU A 80 2.99 0.32 9.69
C GLU A 80 2.29 -0.95 9.23
N GLU A 81 1.95 -1.14 7.96
CA GLU A 81 1.46 -2.45 7.54
C GLU A 81 2.52 -3.22 6.77
N LEU A 82 3.37 -3.93 7.53
CA LEU A 82 4.10 -5.13 7.06
C LEU A 82 3.09 -6.27 6.78
N SER A 83 1.99 -5.96 6.11
CA SER A 83 0.93 -6.88 5.74
C SER A 83 0.59 -6.67 4.27
N LEU A 84 0.16 -7.75 3.64
CA LEU A 84 -0.46 -7.66 2.34
C LEU A 84 -1.92 -7.25 2.51
N ASP A 85 -2.41 -6.42 1.59
CA ASP A 85 -3.81 -5.99 1.56
C ASP A 85 -4.70 -7.12 1.01
N ASP A 86 -5.94 -7.18 1.48
CA ASP A 86 -6.97 -8.10 0.99
C ASP A 86 -7.45 -7.73 -0.42
N ASN A 87 -7.19 -6.49 -0.86
CA ASN A 87 -7.69 -5.94 -2.13
C ASN A 87 -6.83 -6.28 -3.36
N ASN A 88 -5.93 -7.26 -3.28
CA ASN A 88 -5.08 -7.74 -4.40
C ASN A 88 -4.19 -6.67 -5.08
N HIS A 89 -4.04 -5.49 -4.50
CA HIS A 89 -3.22 -4.42 -5.09
C HIS A 89 -1.74 -4.60 -4.75
N PRO A 90 -0.83 -4.37 -5.72
CA PRO A 90 0.61 -4.31 -5.47
C PRO A 90 0.98 -3.31 -4.37
N ARG A 91 1.78 -3.78 -3.42
CA ARG A 91 2.39 -2.95 -2.38
C ARG A 91 3.91 -2.99 -2.50
N LYS A 92 4.55 -1.84 -2.32
CA LYS A 92 6.00 -1.72 -2.28
C LYS A 92 6.54 -1.86 -0.86
N PHE A 93 7.52 -2.74 -0.70
CA PHE A 93 8.28 -2.94 0.52
C PHE A 93 9.75 -2.65 0.25
N PHE A 94 10.43 -1.99 1.20
CA PHE A 94 11.88 -1.83 1.17
C PHE A 94 12.50 -2.87 2.08
N VAL A 95 13.22 -3.83 1.49
CA VAL A 95 13.72 -5.02 2.18
C VAL A 95 15.22 -4.87 2.43
N THR A 96 15.67 -5.17 3.64
CA THR A 96 17.08 -5.24 4.03
C THR A 96 17.28 -6.50 4.87
N GLY A 97 18.21 -7.37 4.48
CA GLY A 97 18.32 -8.71 5.06
C GLY A 97 17.03 -9.51 4.86
N CYS A 98 16.49 -10.10 5.91
CA CYS A 98 15.21 -10.81 5.86
C CYS A 98 14.10 -10.06 6.61
N VAL A 99 12.93 -9.96 5.99
CA VAL A 99 11.77 -9.27 6.54
C VAL A 99 10.55 -10.20 6.47
N ASN A 100 9.76 -10.22 7.53
CA ASN A 100 8.54 -11.01 7.60
C ASN A 100 7.32 -10.12 7.33
N LEU A 101 6.47 -10.54 6.39
CA LEU A 101 5.28 -9.84 5.95
C LEU A 101 4.05 -10.71 6.19
N PHE A 102 3.01 -10.16 6.80
CA PHE A 102 1.79 -10.90 7.10
C PHE A 102 0.98 -11.19 5.84
N LEU A 103 0.66 -12.47 5.62
CA LEU A 103 -0.26 -12.96 4.60
C LEU A 103 -1.66 -13.07 5.22
N PRO A 104 -2.70 -12.44 4.64
CA PRO A 104 -4.06 -12.59 5.12
C PRO A 104 -4.56 -14.05 5.01
N GLY A 105 -5.40 -14.46 5.97
CA GLY A 105 -5.81 -15.85 6.19
C GLY A 105 -6.62 -16.53 5.07
N GLN A 106 -7.07 -15.79 4.06
CA GLN A 106 -7.86 -16.34 2.93
C GLN A 106 -7.08 -16.40 1.62
N LYS A 107 -5.81 -15.96 1.61
CA LYS A 107 -5.02 -15.84 0.39
C LYS A 107 -4.15 -17.08 0.19
N SER A 108 -4.06 -17.53 -1.06
CA SER A 108 -3.37 -18.79 -1.43
C SER A 108 -2.24 -18.59 -2.43
N VAL A 109 -2.18 -17.40 -3.02
CA VAL A 109 -1.19 -17.04 -4.03
C VAL A 109 -0.59 -15.70 -3.66
N VAL A 110 0.74 -15.63 -3.74
CA VAL A 110 1.52 -14.40 -3.60
C VAL A 110 2.19 -14.14 -4.93
N PHE A 111 2.07 -12.92 -5.42
CA PHE A 111 2.80 -12.45 -6.59
C PHE A 111 3.95 -11.55 -6.15
N ALA A 112 5.10 -11.71 -6.78
CA ALA A 112 6.30 -10.96 -6.47
C ALA A 112 6.93 -10.34 -7.72
N ALA A 113 7.26 -9.05 -7.65
CA ALA A 113 7.97 -8.32 -8.68
C ALA A 113 8.97 -7.34 -8.07
N THR A 114 9.94 -6.86 -8.86
CA THR A 114 10.94 -5.90 -8.39
C THR A 114 11.50 -5.08 -9.56
N PRO A 115 11.84 -3.79 -9.35
CA PRO A 115 12.44 -2.96 -10.37
C PRO A 115 13.97 -3.12 -10.48
N VAL A 116 14.60 -3.92 -9.62
CA VAL A 116 16.03 -4.24 -9.74
C VAL A 116 16.27 -5.16 -10.94
N THR A 117 17.51 -5.22 -11.43
CA THR A 117 17.84 -6.02 -12.63
C THR A 117 17.51 -7.51 -12.41
N ALA A 118 17.29 -8.24 -13.50
CA ALA A 118 16.93 -9.66 -13.45
C ALA A 118 17.94 -10.49 -12.65
N GLU A 119 19.23 -10.18 -12.76
CA GLU A 119 20.29 -10.89 -12.03
C GLU A 119 20.20 -10.67 -10.52
N VAL A 120 19.81 -9.47 -10.09
CA VAL A 120 19.60 -9.18 -8.67
C VAL A 120 18.28 -9.76 -8.17
N ALA A 121 17.24 -9.75 -9.02
CA ALA A 121 15.94 -10.31 -8.69
C ALA A 121 16.02 -11.81 -8.36
N GLU A 122 16.85 -12.58 -9.07
CA GLU A 122 17.11 -14.00 -8.80
C GLU A 122 17.81 -14.26 -7.46
N LEU A 123 18.43 -13.25 -6.85
CA LEU A 123 19.07 -13.35 -5.54
C LEU A 123 18.10 -13.06 -4.38
N ILE A 124 16.88 -12.62 -4.69
CA ILE A 124 15.85 -12.32 -3.69
C ILE A 124 14.98 -13.55 -3.49
N ASP A 125 14.88 -14.04 -2.26
CA ASP A 125 14.03 -15.17 -1.91
C ASP A 125 12.71 -14.70 -1.29
N VAL A 126 11.60 -15.20 -1.82
CA VAL A 126 10.26 -15.02 -1.25
C VAL A 126 9.71 -16.39 -0.88
N GLN A 127 9.62 -16.65 0.43
CA GLN A 127 9.10 -17.89 0.99
C GLN A 127 7.67 -17.70 1.50
N VAL A 128 6.74 -18.49 0.99
CA VAL A 128 5.32 -18.44 1.32
C VAL A 128 4.97 -19.57 2.30
N PRO A 129 4.18 -19.31 3.36
CA PRO A 129 3.84 -20.33 4.35
C PRO A 129 3.04 -21.48 3.73
N LEU A 130 3.09 -22.67 4.36
CA LEU A 130 2.41 -23.88 3.89
C LEU A 130 0.89 -23.80 3.95
N GLN A 131 0.35 -22.92 4.80
CA GLN A 131 -1.08 -22.75 5.03
C GLN A 131 -1.48 -21.30 4.74
N PRO A 132 -2.74 -21.03 4.37
CA PRO A 132 -3.25 -19.67 4.30
C PRO A 132 -3.06 -18.95 5.64
N GLY A 133 -2.70 -17.68 5.59
CA GLY A 133 -2.35 -16.93 6.80
C GLY A 133 -0.91 -17.12 7.25
N GLY A 134 -0.42 -16.23 8.11
CA GLY A 134 0.93 -16.31 8.69
C GLY A 134 1.89 -15.31 8.07
N TYR A 135 3.16 -15.68 7.94
CA TYR A 135 4.22 -14.77 7.49
C TYR A 135 4.90 -15.29 6.24
N ILE A 136 4.99 -14.43 5.24
CA ILE A 136 5.89 -14.53 4.09
C ILE A 136 7.24 -13.98 4.54
N GLN A 137 8.30 -14.72 4.26
CA GLN A 137 9.65 -14.24 4.49
C GLN A 137 10.25 -13.77 3.17
N VAL A 138 10.73 -12.53 3.14
CA VAL A 138 11.43 -11.95 1.99
C VAL A 138 12.86 -11.69 2.41
N CYS A 139 13.83 -12.33 1.74
CA CYS A 139 15.25 -12.19 2.03
C CYS A 139 15.98 -11.63 0.82
N VAL A 140 16.85 -10.65 1.08
CA VAL A 140 17.77 -10.07 0.10
C VAL A 140 19.22 -10.30 0.58
N PRO A 141 20.21 -10.36 -0.33
CA PRO A 141 21.61 -10.45 0.04
C PRO A 141 22.04 -9.33 1.01
N ASP A 142 22.91 -9.65 1.96
CA ASP A 142 23.32 -8.74 3.05
C ASP A 142 24.05 -7.47 2.54
N GLU A 143 24.62 -7.53 1.35
CA GLU A 143 25.29 -6.40 0.70
C GLU A 143 24.30 -5.35 0.17
N LEU A 144 23.04 -5.73 0.00
CA LEU A 144 21.98 -4.86 -0.52
C LEU A 144 21.12 -4.31 0.61
N ARG A 145 20.74 -3.03 0.49
CA ARG A 145 19.90 -2.32 1.46
C ARG A 145 18.76 -1.62 0.74
N GLU A 146 17.62 -1.57 1.43
CA GLU A 146 16.40 -0.90 0.96
C GLU A 146 15.99 -1.35 -0.45
N VAL A 147 16.09 -2.66 -0.72
CA VAL A 147 15.74 -3.22 -2.02
C VAL A 147 14.21 -3.15 -2.19
N PRO A 148 13.70 -2.48 -3.24
CA PRO A 148 12.27 -2.40 -3.49
C PRO A 148 11.73 -3.76 -3.98
N VAL A 149 10.77 -4.32 -3.26
CA VAL A 149 10.04 -5.53 -3.64
C VAL A 149 8.55 -5.22 -3.66
N PHE A 150 7.90 -5.57 -4.76
CA PHE A 150 6.46 -5.41 -4.94
C PHE A 150 5.77 -6.74 -4.68
N LEU A 151 4.80 -6.75 -3.77
CA LEU A 151 4.05 -7.95 -3.41
C LEU A 151 2.55 -7.68 -3.39
N TRP A 152 1.79 -8.66 -3.85
CA TRP A 152 0.33 -8.69 -3.72
C TRP A 152 -0.16 -10.12 -3.65
N THR A 153 -1.43 -10.28 -3.28
CA THR A 153 -2.05 -11.59 -3.09
C THR A 153 -3.25 -11.76 -3.98
N LYS A 154 -3.67 -13.00 -4.16
CA LYS A 154 -4.96 -13.34 -4.76
C LYS A 154 -5.62 -14.50 -4.02
#